data_AF-A4YYF5-F1
#
_entry.id   AF-A4YYF5-F1
#
_cell.length_a   1.000
_cell.length_b   1.000
_cell.length_c   1.000
_cell.angle_alpha   90.00
_cell.angle_beta   90.00
_cell.angle_gamma   90.00
#
_symmetry.space_group_name_H-M   'P 1'
#
loop_
_entity.id
_entity.type
_entity.pdbx_description
1 polymer ?
#
loop_
_entity_poly.entity_id
_entity_poly.type
_entity_poly.pdbx_seq_one_letter_code
_entity_poly.pdbx_strand_id
1 'polypeptide(L)'
;MAAGPAVADDVTGVWLRESGASKVKFAPCGGAICGTLVWIKEGTDTPAKVGQRLFSGMKPTGPNAWAGSYSNPDDGKTYDAKMTLSGGTLTTAGCAFGGVICRSSTWTRTN
;
A
#
# COMPACT_ATOMS: atom_id res chain seq x y z
N MET A 1 0.76 29.78 4.35
CA MET A 1 0.61 28.51 5.10
C MET A 1 1.62 27.53 4.50
N ALA A 2 2.69 27.19 5.22
CA ALA A 2 3.74 26.31 4.73
C ALA A 2 3.33 24.85 4.94
N ALA A 3 3.24 24.08 3.85
CA ALA A 3 3.20 22.63 3.92
C ALA A 3 4.60 22.18 4.37
N GLY A 4 4.73 21.73 5.62
CA GLY A 4 5.93 21.00 6.05
C GLY A 4 6.11 19.77 5.15
N PRO A 5 7.36 19.31 4.91
CA PRO A 5 7.60 18.17 4.04
C PRO A 5 6.83 16.99 4.62
N ALA A 6 5.77 16.61 3.91
CA ALA A 6 4.94 15.50 4.30
C ALA A 6 5.81 14.25 4.19
N VAL A 7 5.83 13.44 5.25
CA VAL A 7 6.47 12.11 5.29
C VAL A 7 5.91 11.15 4.22
N ALA A 8 4.91 11.61 3.45
CA ALA A 8 4.47 11.02 2.21
C ALA A 8 5.59 10.85 1.17
N ASP A 9 6.61 11.72 1.11
CA ASP A 9 7.69 11.57 0.11
C ASP A 9 8.43 10.23 0.25
N ASP A 10 8.67 9.81 1.50
CA ASP A 10 9.36 8.56 1.85
C ASP A 10 8.61 7.29 1.43
N VAL A 11 7.27 7.31 1.48
CA VAL A 11 6.47 6.14 1.06
C VAL A 11 6.24 6.10 -0.45
N THR A 12 6.43 7.22 -1.16
CA THR A 12 6.26 7.22 -2.62
C THR A 12 7.38 6.46 -3.30
N GLY A 13 7.05 5.73 -4.37
CA GLY A 13 8.01 4.91 -5.09
C GLY A 13 7.47 3.51 -5.39
N VAL A 14 8.34 2.65 -5.91
CA VAL A 14 8.00 1.26 -6.23
C VAL A 14 8.47 0.37 -5.10
N TRP A 15 7.56 -0.49 -4.65
CA TRP A 15 7.76 -1.37 -3.50
C TRP A 15 7.53 -2.81 -3.93
N LEU A 16 8.54 -3.65 -3.72
CA LEU A 16 8.50 -5.09 -3.97
C LEU A 16 8.00 -5.78 -2.70
N ARG A 17 7.01 -6.65 -2.85
CA ARG A 17 6.55 -7.49 -1.73
C ARG A 17 7.67 -8.41 -1.28
N GLU A 18 7.75 -8.71 0.02
CA GLU A 18 8.69 -9.68 0.59
C GLU A 18 8.72 -11.02 -0.17
N SER A 19 7.56 -11.48 -0.65
CA SER A 19 7.46 -12.72 -1.44
C SER A 19 8.13 -12.64 -2.82
N GLY A 20 8.54 -11.45 -3.27
CA GLY A 20 9.05 -11.22 -4.62
C GLY A 20 7.98 -11.40 -5.72
N ALA A 21 6.71 -11.57 -5.35
CA ALA A 21 5.64 -11.91 -6.28
C ALA A 21 5.01 -10.67 -6.95
N SER A 22 5.08 -9.49 -6.33
CA SER A 22 4.41 -8.30 -6.86
C SER A 22 5.12 -7.00 -6.48
N LYS A 23 5.04 -6.00 -7.37
CA LYS A 23 5.51 -4.63 -7.14
C LYS A 23 4.36 -3.64 -7.21
N VAL A 24 4.21 -2.83 -6.18
CA VAL A 24 3.19 -1.77 -6.08
C VAL A 24 3.89 -0.42 -6.09
N LYS A 25 3.43 0.48 -6.94
CA LYS A 25 3.84 1.88 -6.94
C LYS A 25 2.90 2.69 -6.07
N PHE A 26 3.44 3.25 -5.01
CA PHE A 26 2.75 4.22 -4.16
C PHE A 26 3.06 5.63 -4.66
N ALA A 27 2.00 6.40 -4.92
CA ALA A 27 2.10 7.76 -5.43
C ALA A 27 0.98 8.63 -4.85
N PRO A 28 1.19 9.95 -4.70
CA PRO A 28 0.16 10.85 -4.23
C PRO A 28 -0.97 10.97 -5.26
N CYS A 29 -2.22 10.92 -4.79
CA CYS A 29 -3.44 11.02 -5.56
C CYS A 29 -4.41 11.98 -4.84
N GLY A 30 -4.44 13.25 -5.27
CA GLY A 30 -5.41 14.23 -4.75
C GLY A 30 -5.34 14.51 -3.24
N GLY A 31 -4.16 14.42 -2.63
CA GLY A 31 -3.94 14.67 -1.19
C GLY A 31 -3.95 13.42 -0.30
N ALA A 32 -4.11 12.23 -0.87
CA ALA A 32 -3.83 10.95 -0.21
C ALA A 32 -2.77 10.18 -0.98
N ILE A 33 -2.33 9.03 -0.46
CA ILE A 33 -1.47 8.09 -1.18
C ILE A 33 -2.34 7.00 -1.81
N CYS A 34 -2.02 6.65 -3.06
CA CYS A 34 -2.63 5.54 -3.78
C CYS A 34 -1.55 4.52 -4.15
N GLY A 35 -1.86 3.24 -3.99
CA GLY A 35 -1.01 2.12 -4.39
C GLY A 35 -1.56 1.47 -5.65
N THR A 36 -0.77 1.50 -6.72
CA THR A 36 -1.12 0.91 -8.03
C THR A 36 -0.20 -0.27 -8.31
N LEU A 37 -0.75 -1.43 -8.66
CA LEU A 37 0.07 -2.58 -9.03
C LEU A 37 0.79 -2.27 -10.35
N VAL A 38 2.12 -2.27 -10.37
CA VAL A 38 2.90 -1.96 -11.58
C VAL A 38 3.58 -3.16 -12.18
N TRP A 39 3.74 -4.23 -11.40
CA TRP A 39 4.30 -5.47 -11.89
C TRP A 39 3.85 -6.62 -11.00
N ILE A 40 3.69 -7.79 -11.61
CA ILE A 40 3.43 -9.04 -10.91
C ILE A 40 4.20 -10.16 -11.59
N LYS A 41 4.71 -11.09 -10.78
CA LYS A 41 5.39 -12.27 -11.25
C LYS A 41 4.37 -13.20 -11.91
N GLU A 42 4.69 -13.69 -13.10
CA GLU A 42 3.88 -14.72 -13.77
C GLU A 42 3.73 -15.97 -12.89
N GLY A 43 2.53 -16.54 -12.88
CA GLY A 43 2.18 -17.66 -12.00
C GLY A 43 1.79 -17.26 -10.58
N THR A 44 1.70 -15.96 -10.27
CA THR A 44 1.10 -15.51 -9.00
C THR A 44 -0.42 -15.68 -9.07
N ASP A 45 -0.98 -16.53 -8.19
CA ASP A 45 -2.42 -16.70 -8.03
C ASP A 45 -3.01 -15.48 -7.32
N THR A 46 -3.31 -14.42 -8.08
CA THR A 46 -4.05 -13.28 -7.56
C THR A 46 -4.96 -12.69 -8.63
N PRO A 47 -6.16 -12.24 -8.24
CA PRO A 47 -7.07 -11.48 -9.11
C PRO A 47 -6.52 -10.09 -9.52
N ALA A 48 -5.46 -9.60 -8.85
CA ALA A 48 -4.96 -8.26 -9.07
C ALA A 48 -4.22 -8.12 -10.42
N LYS A 49 -4.63 -7.16 -11.24
CA LYS A 49 -4.03 -6.87 -12.55
C LYS A 49 -3.07 -5.68 -12.48
N VAL A 50 -1.99 -5.74 -13.25
CA VAL A 50 -1.08 -4.60 -13.43
C VAL A 50 -1.86 -3.40 -13.99
N GLY A 51 -1.61 -2.22 -13.43
CA GLY A 51 -2.35 -0.98 -13.68
C GLY A 51 -3.51 -0.74 -12.71
N GLN A 52 -3.88 -1.74 -11.90
CA GLN A 52 -5.04 -1.61 -11.01
C GLN A 52 -4.69 -0.91 -9.70
N ARG A 53 -5.58 -0.04 -9.23
CA ARG A 53 -5.49 0.63 -7.94
C ARG A 53 -5.95 -0.32 -6.84
N LEU A 54 -5.01 -0.72 -6.00
CA LEU A 54 -5.26 -1.60 -4.85
C LEU A 54 -5.47 -0.81 -3.57
N PHE A 55 -4.68 0.25 -3.38
CA PHE A 55 -4.79 1.12 -2.21
C PHE A 55 -5.28 2.50 -2.62
N SER A 56 -6.23 3.02 -1.86
CA SER A 56 -6.81 4.34 -2.09
C SER A 56 -7.07 5.06 -0.77
N GLY A 57 -6.91 6.38 -0.78
CA GLY A 57 -7.22 7.19 0.39
C GLY A 57 -6.28 6.98 1.58
N MET A 58 -5.05 6.50 1.36
CA MET A 58 -4.06 6.36 2.42
C MET A 58 -3.63 7.74 2.90
N LYS A 59 -4.19 8.19 4.01
CA LYS A 59 -3.86 9.47 4.64
C LYS A 59 -2.87 9.24 5.77
N PRO A 60 -1.89 10.12 5.94
CA PRO A 60 -0.95 10.03 7.06
C PRO A 60 -1.71 10.20 8.38
N THR A 61 -1.57 9.23 9.27
CA THR A 61 -2.14 9.24 10.63
C THR A 61 -1.07 9.38 11.71
N GLY A 62 0.21 9.29 11.33
CA GLY A 62 1.35 9.48 12.20
C GLY A 62 2.61 9.78 11.39
N PRO A 63 3.77 9.98 12.05
CA PRO A 63 5.02 10.34 11.37
C PRO A 63 5.40 9.31 10.31
N ASN A 64 5.22 8.01 10.54
CA ASN A 64 5.48 6.97 9.55
C ASN A 64 4.30 6.00 9.40
N ALA A 65 3.08 6.50 9.56
CA ALA A 65 1.88 5.67 9.53
C ALA A 65 0.81 6.31 8.66
N TRP A 66 0.13 5.49 7.88
CA TRP A 66 -1.01 5.87 7.06
C TRP A 66 -2.17 4.92 7.32
N ALA A 67 -3.37 5.46 7.26
CA ALA A 67 -4.60 4.68 7.25
C ALA A 67 -5.41 5.07 6.02
N GLY A 68 -5.97 4.06 5.39
CA GLY A 68 -6.83 4.23 4.23
C GLY A 68 -7.56 2.94 3.97
N SER A 69 -7.80 2.67 2.70
CA SER A 69 -8.57 1.50 2.33
C SER A 69 -7.91 0.74 1.19
N TYR A 70 -7.99 -0.59 1.29
CA TYR A 70 -7.56 -1.52 0.27
C TYR A 70 -8.78 -2.09 -0.43
N SER A 71 -8.88 -1.88 -1.74
CA SER A 71 -9.91 -2.51 -2.57
C SER A 71 -9.40 -3.87 -3.04
N ASN A 72 -10.09 -4.93 -2.66
CA ASN A 72 -9.83 -6.28 -3.14
C ASN A 72 -10.43 -6.44 -4.54
N PRO A 73 -9.63 -6.70 -5.58
CA PRO A 73 -10.16 -7.01 -6.91
C PRO A 73 -10.98 -8.29 -6.99
N ASP A 74 -10.77 -9.24 -6.08
CA ASP A 74 -11.48 -10.52 -6.11
C ASP A 74 -13.00 -10.31 -5.96
N ASP A 75 -13.38 -9.54 -4.94
CA ASP A 75 -14.78 -9.30 -4.58
C ASP A 75 -15.29 -7.89 -4.94
N GLY A 76 -14.39 -6.98 -5.36
CA GLY A 76 -14.69 -5.55 -5.48
C GLY A 76 -14.95 -4.85 -4.14
N LYS A 77 -14.69 -5.52 -3.01
CA LYS A 77 -14.92 -4.98 -1.66
C LYS A 77 -13.73 -4.20 -1.16
N THR A 78 -14.01 -3.21 -0.32
CA THR A 78 -13.00 -2.36 0.28
C THR A 78 -12.82 -2.72 1.76
N TYR A 79 -11.56 -2.84 2.17
CA TYR A 79 -11.13 -3.26 3.51
C TYR A 79 -10.26 -2.17 4.13
N ASP A 80 -10.25 -2.11 5.46
CA ASP A 80 -9.36 -1.22 6.20
C ASP A 80 -7.90 -1.65 6.01
N ALA A 81 -7.08 -0.70 5.56
CA ALA A 81 -5.67 -0.90 5.33
C ALA A 81 -4.87 0.10 6.16
N LYS A 82 -3.92 -0.43 6.92
CA LYS A 82 -2.92 0.36 7.63
C LYS A 82 -1.56 0.14 6.99
N MET A 83 -0.79 1.20 6.91
CA MET A 83 0.53 1.19 6.33
C MET A 83 1.49 1.87 7.29
N THR A 84 2.65 1.26 7.53
CA THR A 84 3.67 1.79 8.41
C THR A 84 5.03 1.69 7.73
N LEU A 85 5.82 2.76 7.81
CA LEU A 85 7.16 2.79 7.25
C LEU A 85 8.18 2.79 8.41
N SER A 86 9.21 1.97 8.30
CA SER A 86 10.26 1.89 9.31
C SER A 86 11.61 1.72 8.63
N GLY A 87 12.48 2.74 8.73
CA GLY A 87 13.86 2.68 8.23
C GLY A 87 13.99 2.30 6.74
N GLY A 88 13.01 2.65 5.90
CA GLY A 88 12.97 2.28 4.47
C GLY A 88 12.30 0.95 4.16
N THR A 89 11.70 0.28 5.15
CA THR A 89 10.86 -0.90 4.97
C THR A 89 9.40 -0.52 5.18
N LEU A 90 8.56 -0.81 4.19
CA LEU A 90 7.14 -0.52 4.25
C LEU A 90 6.39 -1.78 4.70
N THR A 91 5.51 -1.65 5.68
CA THR A 91 4.67 -2.74 6.17
C THR A 91 3.22 -2.35 5.99
N THR A 92 2.47 -3.15 5.23
CA THR A 92 1.02 -2.96 5.10
C THR A 92 0.29 -4.03 5.87
N ALA A 93 -0.61 -3.64 6.76
CA ALA A 93 -1.52 -4.54 7.46
C ALA A 93 -2.94 -4.35 6.92
N GLY A 94 -3.49 -5.39 6.29
CA GLY A 94 -4.91 -5.47 5.97
C GLY A 94 -5.61 -6.28 7.05
N CYS A 95 -6.59 -5.69 7.73
CA CYS A 95 -7.41 -6.42 8.70
C CYS A 95 -8.81 -6.61 8.14
N ALA A 96 -9.22 -7.85 7.89
CA ALA A 96 -10.58 -8.17 7.45
C ALA A 96 -11.48 -8.48 8.67
N PHE A 97 -12.77 -8.12 8.60
CA PHE A 97 -13.79 -8.40 9.63
C PHE A 97 -13.45 -7.90 11.05
N GLY A 98 -13.45 -6.58 11.29
CA GLY A 98 -13.46 -6.04 12.66
C GLY A 98 -12.15 -6.20 13.45
N GLY A 99 -11.02 -6.48 12.78
CA GLY A 99 -9.69 -6.47 13.40
C GLY A 99 -9.15 -7.82 13.88
N VAL A 100 -9.87 -8.93 13.66
CA VAL A 100 -9.47 -10.25 14.18
C VAL A 100 -8.50 -10.99 13.26
N ILE A 101 -8.53 -10.72 11.94
CA ILE A 101 -7.64 -11.34 10.95
C ILE A 101 -6.81 -10.24 10.29
N CYS A 102 -5.66 -9.94 10.89
CA CYS A 102 -4.71 -8.97 10.35
C CYS A 102 -3.59 -9.69 9.60
N ARG A 103 -3.55 -9.53 8.28
CA ARG A 103 -2.46 -9.98 7.43
C ARG A 103 -1.52 -8.81 7.21
N SER A 104 -0.33 -8.88 7.78
CA SER A 104 0.76 -7.97 7.44
C SER A 104 1.51 -8.47 6.21
N SER A 105 2.07 -7.55 5.45
CA SER A 105 2.98 -7.82 4.36
C SER A 105 4.06 -6.76 4.37
N THR A 106 5.30 -7.23 4.36
CA THR A 106 6.49 -6.38 4.27
C THR A 106 6.80 -6.09 2.81
N TRP A 107 7.30 -4.89 2.55
CA TRP A 107 7.72 -4.44 1.24
C TRP A 107 9.08 -3.76 1.32
N THR A 108 9.89 -4.03 0.32
CA THR A 108 11.22 -3.45 0.13
C THR A 108 11.19 -2.47 -1.04
N ARG A 109 11.77 -1.29 -0.84
CA ARG A 109 11.83 -0.28 -1.90
C ARG A 109 12.69 -0.82 -3.05
N THR A 110 12.16 -0.75 -4.27
CA THR A 110 12.88 -1.14 -5.49
C THR A 110 13.24 0.14 -6.24
N ASN A 111 14.54 0.43 -6.33
CA ASN A 111 15.11 1.57 -7.03
C ASN A 111 15.25 1.29 -8.53
#